data_AF-A0A521J831-F1
#
_entry.id   AF-A0A521J831-F1
#
_cell.length_a   1.000
_cell.length_b   1.000
_cell.length_c   1.000
_cell.angle_alpha   90.00
_cell.angle_beta   90.00
_cell.angle_gamma   90.00
#
_symmetry.space_group_name_H-M   'P 1'
#
loop_
_entity.id
_entity.type
_entity.pdbx_description
1 polymer ?
#
loop_
_entity_poly.entity_id
_entity_poly.type
_entity_poly.pdbx_seq_one_letter_code
_entity_poly.pdbx_strand_id
1 'polypeptide(L)'
;PMEGFISDNTYFIRSDPYTTILTLGNALNPLTVTAYNDADDSLYQNSSRGYTRINRIKPEVAAPGVNVIGPTLDGGFAPFTGTSVSAAHTAGIAALIFEWGIIRGNLPGMSTIEIKNLIIRGARRDINIVYPNRDWGYGILDIFNVFNALRGGIGL
;
A
#
# COMPACT_ATOMS: atom_id res chain seq x y z
N PRO A 1 -8.53 7.78 5.55
CA PRO A 1 -9.36 8.34 4.45
C PRO A 1 -9.59 9.83 4.71
N MET A 2 -9.95 10.61 3.69
CA MET A 2 -10.29 12.02 3.90
C MET A 2 -11.64 12.09 4.63
N GLU A 3 -11.65 12.69 5.81
CA GLU A 3 -12.82 12.78 6.70
C GLU A 3 -12.88 14.23 7.27
N GLY A 4 -14.02 14.63 7.85
CA GLY A 4 -14.15 15.91 8.57
C GLY A 4 -14.38 17.17 7.72
N PHE A 5 -14.59 17.04 6.40
CA PHE A 5 -14.91 18.16 5.51
C PHE A 5 -16.42 18.39 5.28
N ILE A 6 -17.24 17.41 5.62
CA ILE A 6 -18.71 17.45 5.50
C ILE A 6 -19.32 16.80 6.75
N SER A 7 -20.62 17.01 6.98
CA SER A 7 -21.31 16.37 8.11
C SER A 7 -21.50 14.87 7.87
N ASP A 8 -21.51 14.08 8.95
CA ASP A 8 -21.69 12.62 8.89
C ASP A 8 -23.06 12.20 8.30
N ASN A 9 -24.03 13.11 8.30
CA ASN A 9 -25.35 12.91 7.70
C ASN A 9 -25.37 13.17 6.18
N THR A 10 -24.26 13.58 5.58
CA THR A 10 -24.15 13.83 4.14
C THR A 10 -23.56 12.61 3.44
N TYR A 11 -24.42 11.71 2.98
CA TYR A 11 -24.02 10.50 2.26
C TYR A 11 -25.05 10.09 1.20
N PHE A 12 -24.64 9.21 0.27
CA PHE A 12 -25.55 8.60 -0.69
C PHE A 12 -26.25 7.38 -0.06
N ILE A 13 -27.58 7.31 -0.14
CA ILE A 13 -28.37 6.16 0.36
C ILE A 13 -27.94 4.85 -0.33
N ARG A 14 -27.53 4.93 -1.60
CA ARG A 14 -26.95 3.83 -2.37
C ARG A 14 -25.57 4.25 -2.87
N SER A 15 -24.54 4.00 -2.07
CA SER A 15 -23.15 4.24 -2.44
C SER A 15 -22.55 3.06 -3.21
N ASP A 16 -21.57 3.35 -4.07
CA ASP A 16 -20.68 2.34 -4.65
C ASP A 16 -19.37 2.34 -3.83
N PRO A 17 -18.96 1.20 -3.24
CA PRO A 17 -17.70 1.14 -2.49
C PRO A 17 -16.45 1.21 -3.39
N TYR A 18 -16.60 1.00 -4.70
CA TYR A 18 -15.51 0.97 -5.67
C TYR A 18 -15.23 2.32 -6.32
N THR A 19 -14.04 2.46 -6.90
CA THR A 19 -13.58 3.71 -7.54
C THR A 19 -13.54 4.89 -6.57
N THR A 20 -13.18 4.64 -5.31
CA THR A 20 -13.16 5.61 -4.20
C THR A 20 -11.76 6.13 -3.88
N ILE A 21 -10.78 5.85 -4.75
CA ILE A 21 -9.39 6.31 -4.57
C ILE A 21 -9.30 7.81 -4.81
N LEU A 22 -8.74 8.52 -3.83
CA LEU A 22 -8.53 9.96 -3.88
C LEU A 22 -7.58 10.38 -5.01
N THR A 23 -7.73 11.62 -5.44
CA THR A 23 -6.79 12.30 -6.34
C THR A 23 -5.36 12.18 -5.79
N LEU A 24 -4.37 12.03 -6.68
CA LEU A 24 -2.97 11.63 -6.43
C LEU A 24 -2.79 10.12 -6.20
N GLY A 25 -3.67 9.46 -5.45
CA GLY A 25 -3.68 8.00 -5.31
C GLY A 25 -4.05 7.26 -6.59
N ASN A 26 -4.76 7.92 -7.51
CA ASN A 26 -5.13 7.37 -8.81
C ASN A 26 -4.09 7.66 -9.93
N ALA A 27 -2.98 8.32 -9.60
CA ALA A 27 -1.92 8.63 -10.57
C ALA A 27 -1.11 7.38 -10.97
N LEU A 28 -0.50 7.41 -12.16
CA LEU A 28 0.21 6.25 -12.73
C LEU A 28 1.47 5.87 -11.94
N ASN A 29 2.30 6.86 -11.61
CA ASN A 29 3.67 6.64 -11.16
C ASN A 29 3.81 6.43 -9.65
N PRO A 30 3.10 7.15 -8.76
CA PRO A 30 3.20 6.90 -7.32
C PRO A 30 2.74 5.49 -6.96
N LEU A 31 3.38 4.85 -5.98
CA LEU A 31 2.88 3.60 -5.39
C LEU A 31 1.74 3.95 -4.43
N THR A 32 0.57 3.36 -4.63
CA THR A 32 -0.63 3.59 -3.81
C THR A 32 -0.89 2.38 -2.95
N VAL A 33 -1.11 2.65 -1.68
CA VAL A 33 -1.13 1.63 -0.64
C VAL A 33 -2.47 1.69 0.08
N THR A 34 -3.10 0.52 0.25
CA THR A 34 -4.28 0.35 1.10
C THR A 34 -3.90 -0.15 2.49
N ALA A 35 -4.81 -0.01 3.43
CA ALA A 35 -4.62 -0.47 4.80
C ALA A 35 -5.30 -1.81 5.04
N TYR A 36 -4.63 -2.66 5.81
CA TYR A 36 -5.19 -3.86 6.40
C TYR A 36 -4.85 -3.93 7.89
N ASN A 37 -5.58 -4.77 8.62
CA ASN A 37 -5.34 -5.07 10.03
C ASN A 37 -4.39 -6.26 10.13
N ASP A 38 -3.21 -6.05 10.71
CA ASP A 38 -2.19 -7.10 10.85
C ASP A 38 -2.54 -8.15 11.92
N ALA A 39 -3.49 -7.87 12.81
CA ALA A 39 -3.93 -8.83 13.82
C ALA A 39 -4.73 -10.00 13.22
N ASP A 40 -5.43 -9.80 12.10
CA ASP A 40 -6.34 -10.78 11.50
C ASP A 40 -6.28 -10.86 9.97
N ASP A 41 -5.31 -10.17 9.34
CA ASP A 41 -5.17 -10.06 7.88
C ASP A 41 -6.45 -9.56 7.16
N SER A 42 -7.33 -8.83 7.86
CA SER A 42 -8.54 -8.26 7.26
C SER A 42 -8.30 -6.90 6.61
N LEU A 43 -9.00 -6.61 5.50
CA LEU A 43 -8.92 -5.31 4.86
C LEU A 43 -9.55 -4.23 5.76
N TYR A 44 -8.91 -3.07 5.90
CA TYR A 44 -9.51 -1.96 6.63
C TYR A 44 -10.77 -1.49 5.91
N GLN A 45 -11.92 -1.52 6.61
CA GLN A 45 -13.22 -1.29 6.01
C GLN A 45 -13.34 0.07 5.30
N ASN A 46 -12.72 1.12 5.87
CA ASN A 46 -12.79 2.48 5.33
C ASN A 46 -11.71 2.77 4.27
N SER A 47 -10.86 1.79 3.92
CA SER A 47 -9.89 1.96 2.83
C SER A 47 -10.60 2.18 1.49
N SER A 48 -10.11 3.15 0.72
CA SER A 48 -10.52 3.35 -0.67
C SER A 48 -10.26 2.10 -1.50
N ARG A 49 -11.18 1.81 -2.42
CA ARG A 49 -11.12 0.64 -3.31
C ARG A 49 -11.02 1.05 -4.76
N GLY A 50 -10.31 0.22 -5.50
CA GLY A 50 -10.12 0.32 -6.94
C GLY A 50 -11.32 -0.06 -7.78
N TYR A 51 -11.15 -0.11 -9.10
CA TYR A 51 -10.00 0.43 -9.83
C TYR A 51 -10.09 1.96 -9.94
N THR A 52 -9.15 2.61 -10.62
CA THR A 52 -9.38 4.00 -11.01
C THR A 52 -10.54 4.10 -12.01
N ARG A 53 -11.06 5.31 -12.24
CA ARG A 53 -12.14 5.55 -13.23
C ARG A 53 -11.80 5.09 -14.65
N ILE A 54 -10.51 5.00 -14.99
CA ILE A 54 -10.01 4.51 -16.29
C ILE A 54 -9.51 3.06 -16.20
N ASN A 55 -10.01 2.31 -15.23
CA ASN A 55 -9.74 0.89 -15.02
C ASN A 55 -8.26 0.54 -14.78
N ARG A 56 -7.48 1.44 -14.17
CA ARG A 56 -6.10 1.13 -13.74
C ARG A 56 -6.09 0.47 -12.37
N ILE A 57 -5.18 -0.49 -12.21
CA ILE A 57 -4.97 -1.19 -10.94
C ILE A 57 -4.41 -0.23 -9.90
N LYS A 58 -5.25 0.05 -8.91
CA LYS A 58 -4.99 0.83 -7.70
C LYS A 58 -5.96 0.32 -6.63
N PRO A 59 -5.58 0.28 -5.34
CA PRO A 59 -4.21 0.36 -4.82
C PRO A 59 -3.31 -0.71 -5.47
N GLU A 60 -1.98 -0.55 -5.44
CA GLU A 60 -1.08 -1.61 -5.92
C GLU A 60 -0.75 -2.62 -4.83
N VAL A 61 -0.67 -2.23 -3.56
CA VAL A 61 -0.38 -3.14 -2.44
C VAL A 61 -1.13 -2.73 -1.18
N ALA A 62 -1.22 -3.65 -0.22
CA ALA A 62 -1.68 -3.40 1.14
C ALA A 62 -0.50 -3.38 2.12
N ALA A 63 -0.58 -2.56 3.16
CA ALA A 63 0.37 -2.57 4.28
C ALA A 63 -0.37 -2.35 5.61
N PRO A 64 0.23 -2.69 6.77
CA PRO A 64 -0.42 -2.52 8.07
C PRO A 64 -0.87 -1.08 8.26
N GLY A 65 -2.08 -0.88 8.76
CA GLY A 65 -2.64 0.45 8.93
C GLY A 65 -3.77 0.55 9.93
N VAL A 66 -3.96 -0.45 10.78
CA VAL A 66 -4.99 -0.44 11.83
C VAL A 66 -4.30 -0.60 13.17
N ASN A 67 -4.56 0.32 14.10
CA ASN A 67 -4.00 0.33 15.46
C ASN A 67 -2.46 0.23 15.53
N VAL A 68 -1.76 0.77 14.53
CA VAL A 68 -0.31 0.77 14.49
C VAL A 68 0.23 1.81 15.46
N ILE A 69 1.09 1.40 16.39
CA ILE A 69 1.69 2.30 17.36
C ILE A 69 2.70 3.23 16.66
N GLY A 70 2.48 4.55 16.78
CA GLY A 70 3.35 5.58 16.22
C GLY A 70 3.62 6.71 17.21
N PRO A 71 4.59 7.60 16.91
CA PRO A 71 4.94 8.71 17.77
C PRO A 71 3.86 9.81 17.76
N THR A 72 3.68 10.47 18.89
CA THR A 72 2.77 11.63 19.06
C THR A 72 3.55 12.93 19.20
N LEU A 73 2.87 14.08 19.04
CA LEU A 73 3.51 15.41 19.10
C LEU A 73 4.04 15.78 20.50
N ASP A 74 3.50 15.16 21.55
CA ASP A 74 3.93 15.30 22.94
C ASP A 74 5.07 14.33 23.33
N GLY A 75 5.66 13.63 22.36
CA GLY A 75 6.80 12.72 22.57
C GLY A 75 6.41 11.34 23.10
N GLY A 76 5.11 11.04 23.16
CA GLY A 76 4.58 9.73 23.50
C GLY A 76 4.37 8.82 22.29
N PHE A 77 3.62 7.74 22.52
CA PHE A 77 3.20 6.80 21.49
C PHE A 77 1.71 6.49 21.62
N ALA A 78 1.02 6.41 20.48
CA ALA A 78 -0.40 6.09 20.42
C ALA A 78 -0.73 5.22 19.21
N PRO A 79 -1.83 4.45 19.23
CA PRO A 79 -2.30 3.73 18.06
C PRO A 79 -2.89 4.68 17.02
N PHE A 80 -2.52 4.48 15.75
CA PHE A 80 -3.05 5.19 14.61
C PHE A 80 -3.67 4.23 13.59
N THR A 81 -4.76 4.67 12.95
CA THR A 81 -5.49 3.89 11.95
C THR A 81 -5.72 4.71 10.68
N GLY A 82 -5.47 4.09 9.53
CA GLY A 82 -5.78 4.63 8.21
C GLY A 82 -4.69 4.35 7.17
N THR A 83 -5.03 4.55 5.90
CA THR A 83 -4.11 4.39 4.76
C THR A 83 -2.89 5.31 4.81
N SER A 84 -2.95 6.42 5.56
CA SER A 84 -1.79 7.29 5.80
C SER A 84 -0.68 6.56 6.56
N VAL A 85 -1.06 5.70 7.52
CA VAL A 85 -0.13 4.87 8.29
C VAL A 85 0.53 3.83 7.37
N SER A 86 -0.28 3.14 6.55
CA SER A 86 0.20 2.16 5.57
C SER A 86 1.15 2.79 4.55
N ALA A 87 0.86 4.01 4.09
CA ALA A 87 1.74 4.77 3.20
C ALA A 87 3.08 5.11 3.87
N ALA A 88 3.08 5.57 5.13
CA ALA A 88 4.30 5.85 5.89
C ALA A 88 5.14 4.58 6.12
N HIS A 89 4.49 3.46 6.47
CA HIS A 89 5.14 2.17 6.63
C HIS A 89 5.84 1.72 5.33
N THR A 90 5.12 1.83 4.21
CA THR A 90 5.66 1.50 2.87
C THR A 90 6.80 2.43 2.46
N ALA A 91 6.74 3.72 2.81
CA ALA A 91 7.81 4.67 2.54
C ALA A 91 9.11 4.29 3.27
N GLY A 92 9.02 3.85 4.53
CA GLY A 92 10.17 3.31 5.27
C GLY A 92 10.78 2.09 4.60
N ILE A 93 9.94 1.15 4.14
CA ILE A 93 10.40 -0.03 3.39
C ILE A 93 11.08 0.37 2.07
N ALA A 94 10.51 1.33 1.33
CA ALA A 94 11.11 1.83 0.10
C ALA A 94 12.49 2.46 0.37
N ALA A 95 12.68 3.17 1.49
CA ALA A 95 13.97 3.72 1.89
C ALA A 95 15.00 2.61 2.16
N LEU A 96 14.62 1.51 2.83
CA LEU A 96 15.51 0.36 3.04
C LEU A 96 15.91 -0.30 1.72
N ILE A 97 14.99 -0.43 0.77
CA ILE A 97 15.28 -0.97 -0.56
C ILE A 97 16.23 -0.04 -1.32
N PHE A 98 16.04 1.28 -1.24
CA PHE A 98 16.96 2.26 -1.83
C PHE A 98 18.35 2.22 -1.21
N GLU A 99 18.46 2.08 0.11
CA GLU A 99 19.76 1.94 0.78
C GLU A 99 20.49 0.69 0.26
N TRP A 100 19.79 -0.44 0.22
CA TRP A 100 20.37 -1.68 -0.31
C TRP A 100 20.77 -1.56 -1.78
N GLY A 101 19.91 -1.00 -2.63
CA GLY A 101 20.13 -0.91 -4.06
C GLY A 101 21.21 0.11 -4.41
N ILE A 102 21.01 1.36 -4.02
CA ILE A 102 21.83 2.49 -4.46
C ILE A 102 23.07 2.63 -3.58
N ILE A 103 22.90 2.72 -2.25
CA ILE A 103 24.00 3.05 -1.34
C ILE A 103 24.97 1.88 -1.17
N ARG A 104 24.45 0.66 -1.04
CA ARG A 104 25.28 -0.56 -0.93
C ARG A 104 25.68 -1.14 -2.29
N GLY A 105 25.31 -0.48 -3.39
CA GLY A 105 25.79 -0.79 -4.74
C GLY A 105 25.20 -2.06 -5.38
N ASN A 106 24.13 -2.64 -4.84
CA ASN A 106 23.53 -3.86 -5.41
C ASN A 106 22.74 -3.60 -6.69
N LEU A 107 22.13 -2.42 -6.81
CA LEU A 107 21.42 -1.95 -8.01
C LEU A 107 21.51 -0.41 -8.10
N PRO A 108 22.67 0.16 -8.50
CA PRO A 108 22.91 1.61 -8.45
C PRO A 108 21.98 2.45 -9.31
N GLY A 109 21.44 1.88 -10.40
CA GLY A 109 20.51 2.55 -11.32
C GLY A 109 19.04 2.51 -10.90
N MET A 110 18.73 2.04 -9.69
CA MET A 110 17.37 1.79 -9.23
C MET A 110 16.51 3.05 -9.23
N SER A 111 15.43 3.01 -10.01
CA SER A 111 14.39 4.03 -10.13
C SER A 111 13.18 3.73 -9.25
N THR A 112 12.31 4.73 -9.06
CA THR A 112 11.05 4.57 -8.33
C THR A 112 10.10 3.55 -8.99
N ILE A 113 10.15 3.42 -10.32
CA ILE A 113 9.36 2.43 -11.08
C ILE A 113 9.87 1.02 -10.79
N GLU A 114 11.19 0.83 -10.72
CA GLU A 114 11.77 -0.47 -10.38
C GLU A 114 11.43 -0.89 -8.96
N ILE A 115 11.52 0.01 -7.98
CA ILE A 115 11.08 -0.29 -6.60
C ILE A 115 9.61 -0.68 -6.54
N LYS A 116 8.75 0.09 -7.22
CA LYS A 116 7.32 -0.24 -7.31
C LYS A 116 7.14 -1.67 -7.83
N ASN A 117 7.82 -2.02 -8.92
CA ASN A 117 7.72 -3.35 -9.52
C ASN A 117 8.27 -4.46 -8.62
N LEU A 118 9.37 -4.19 -7.91
CA LEU A 118 9.93 -5.12 -6.93
C LEU A 118 8.94 -5.40 -5.80
N ILE A 119 8.37 -4.33 -5.21
CA ILE A 119 7.34 -4.41 -4.17
C ILE A 119 6.11 -5.20 -4.66
N ILE A 120 5.61 -4.90 -5.86
CA ILE A 120 4.46 -5.60 -6.44
C ILE A 120 4.77 -7.08 -6.66
N ARG A 121 5.95 -7.42 -7.18
CA ARG A 121 6.35 -8.81 -7.43
C ARG A 121 6.46 -9.60 -6.12
N GLY A 122 7.11 -9.01 -5.11
CA GLY A 122 7.31 -9.60 -3.79
C GLY A 122 6.07 -9.61 -2.89
N ALA A 123 4.97 -8.97 -3.28
CA ALA A 123 3.78 -8.93 -2.44
C ALA A 123 3.25 -10.34 -2.10
N ARG A 124 2.99 -10.58 -0.81
CA ARG A 124 2.34 -11.78 -0.27
C ARG A 124 0.89 -11.83 -0.77
N ARG A 125 0.46 -13.00 -1.26
CA ARG A 125 -0.87 -13.23 -1.83
C ARG A 125 -1.53 -14.41 -1.14
N ASP A 126 -2.81 -14.28 -0.84
CA ASP A 126 -3.64 -15.40 -0.41
C ASP A 126 -3.99 -16.27 -1.62
N ILE A 127 -3.82 -17.58 -1.52
CA ILE A 127 -4.15 -18.53 -2.58
C ILE A 127 -5.64 -18.54 -2.94
N ASN A 128 -6.50 -18.15 -2.00
CA ASN A 128 -7.96 -18.14 -2.15
C ASN A 128 -8.49 -16.85 -2.77
N ILE A 129 -7.62 -15.84 -2.99
CA ILE A 129 -7.99 -14.54 -3.54
C ILE A 129 -7.35 -14.39 -4.92
N VAL A 130 -8.15 -13.93 -5.89
CA VAL A 130 -7.63 -13.59 -7.23
C VAL A 130 -6.95 -12.23 -7.17
N TYR A 131 -5.72 -12.16 -7.66
CA TYR A 131 -4.95 -10.92 -7.80
C TYR A 131 -4.60 -10.65 -9.27
N PRO A 132 -4.46 -9.37 -9.68
CA PRO A 132 -4.77 -8.19 -8.89
C PRO A 132 -6.29 -7.99 -8.73
N ASN A 133 -6.70 -7.35 -7.64
CA ASN A 133 -8.09 -6.98 -7.40
C ASN A 133 -8.22 -5.55 -6.88
N ARG A 134 -9.47 -5.09 -6.75
CA ARG A 134 -9.82 -3.71 -6.36
C ARG A 134 -9.54 -3.40 -4.88
N ASP A 135 -9.42 -4.42 -4.06
CA ASP A 135 -9.35 -4.29 -2.61
C ASP A 135 -7.89 -4.32 -2.14
N TRP A 136 -7.14 -5.33 -2.57
CA TRP A 136 -5.78 -5.64 -2.14
C TRP A 136 -4.71 -5.27 -3.17
N GLY A 137 -5.10 -4.81 -4.36
CA GLY A 137 -4.16 -4.60 -5.46
C GLY A 137 -3.51 -5.91 -5.85
N TYR A 138 -2.18 -5.96 -5.79
CA TYR A 138 -1.36 -7.14 -6.07
C TYR A 138 -1.05 -7.99 -4.85
N GLY A 139 -1.45 -7.59 -3.64
CA GLY A 139 -1.17 -8.32 -2.39
C GLY A 139 -0.69 -7.45 -1.24
N ILE A 140 -0.25 -8.10 -0.17
CA ILE A 140 0.31 -7.47 1.03
C ILE A 140 1.82 -7.27 0.84
N LEU A 141 2.33 -6.09 1.18
CA LEU A 141 3.74 -5.75 1.15
C LEU A 141 4.57 -6.73 2.00
N ASP A 142 5.58 -7.36 1.40
CA ASP A 142 6.49 -8.29 2.08
C ASP A 142 7.93 -8.06 1.61
N ILE A 143 8.72 -7.39 2.44
CA ILE A 143 10.12 -7.03 2.11
C ILE A 143 11.02 -8.26 1.95
N PHE A 144 10.79 -9.34 2.70
CA PHE A 144 11.62 -10.54 2.59
C PHE A 144 11.36 -11.23 1.26
N ASN A 145 10.09 -11.33 0.87
CA ASN A 145 9.73 -11.93 -0.39
C ASN A 145 10.17 -11.08 -1.61
N VAL A 146 10.27 -9.74 -1.46
CA VAL A 146 10.94 -8.90 -2.47
C VAL A 146 12.38 -9.36 -2.72
N PHE A 147 13.16 -9.59 -1.66
CA PHE A 147 14.55 -10.06 -1.80
C PHE A 147 14.64 -11.52 -2.24
N ASN A 148 13.71 -12.38 -1.85
CA ASN A 148 13.65 -13.76 -2.34
C ASN A 148 13.35 -13.81 -3.84
N ALA A 149 12.42 -12.97 -4.32
CA ALA A 149 12.11 -12.85 -5.74
C ALA A 149 13.32 -12.38 -6.57
N LEU A 150 14.22 -11.57 -5.99
CA LEU A 150 15.49 -11.21 -6.61
C LEU A 150 16.48 -12.37 -6.68
N ARG A 151 16.52 -13.24 -5.66
CA ARG A 151 17.42 -14.40 -5.59
C ARG A 151 16.99 -15.56 -6.48
N GLY A 152 15.68 -15.73 -6.69
CA GLY A 152 15.09 -16.78 -7.52
C GLY A 152 15.34 -16.63 -9.03
N GLY A 153 16.08 -15.60 -9.45
CA GLY A 153 16.40 -15.31 -10.83
C GLY A 153 15.50 -14.23 -11.42
N ILE A 154 16.11 -13.09 -11.74
CA ILE A 154 15.75 -12.33 -12.93
C ILE A 154 15.96 -13.25 -14.13
N GLY A 155 14.91 -13.96 -14.54
CA GLY A 155 14.86 -14.56 -15.86
C GLY A 155 14.87 -13.44 -16.90
N LEU A 156 16.06 -13.01 -17.28
CA LEU A 156 16.37 -12.36 -18.55
C LEU A 156 16.93 -13.42 -19.49
#